data_AF-A0AA94EYG3-F1
#
_entry.id   AF-A0AA94EYG3-F1
#
_cell.length_a   1.000
_cell.length_b   1.000
_cell.length_c   1.000
_cell.angle_alpha   90.00
_cell.angle_beta   90.00
_cell.angle_gamma   90.00
#
_symmetry.space_group_name_H-M   'P 1'
#
loop_
_entity.id
_entity.type
_entity.pdbx_description
1 polymer ?
#
loop_
_entity_poly.entity_id
_entity_poly.type
_entity_poly.pdbx_seq_one_letter_code
_entity_poly.pdbx_strand_id
1 'polypeptide(L)'
;MELWQQYRDNSYKATPIDLKETASEKAKRIAYLEANPEKWFKYYFPNYYTSEPAPFHLRATKRILSNPEWYEVRSWSRELSKSGRTMMEVLYLALTGKKKNILMISSTYDNACRLLLPYKSILEVNNRIINDYGTQESLGNWEAGEFVTKKGFRQGIRAGQSPVV
;
A
#
# COMPACT_ATOMS: atom_id res chain seq x y z
N MET A 1 21.53 6.77 -1.00
CA MET A 1 20.72 7.18 -2.17
C MET A 1 20.58 6.06 -3.20
N GLU A 2 21.62 5.25 -3.43
CA GLU A 2 21.64 4.18 -4.43
C GLU A 2 20.60 3.06 -4.21
N LEU A 3 20.43 2.58 -2.96
CA LEU A 3 19.44 1.55 -2.59
C LEU A 3 18.00 1.97 -2.92
N TRP A 4 17.70 3.26 -2.80
CA TRP A 4 16.35 3.79 -3.06
C TRP A 4 16.05 3.89 -4.56
N GLN A 5 17.05 4.24 -5.35
CA GLN A 5 16.92 4.26 -6.81
C GLN A 5 16.76 2.84 -7.35
N GLN A 6 17.56 1.88 -6.85
CA GLN A 6 17.39 0.46 -7.15
C GLN A 6 15.99 -0.06 -6.77
N TYR A 7 15.47 0.34 -5.60
CA TYR A 7 14.14 -0.07 -5.16
C TYR A 7 13.03 0.45 -6.09
N ARG A 8 13.14 1.71 -6.55
CA ARG A 8 12.22 2.31 -7.52
C ARG A 8 12.32 1.62 -8.88
N ASP A 9 13.53 1.41 -9.38
CA ASP A 9 13.76 0.75 -10.67
C ASP A 9 13.24 -0.69 -10.68
N ASN A 10 13.45 -1.43 -9.60
CA ASN A 10 12.93 -2.79 -9.44
C ASN A 10 11.41 -2.81 -9.43
N SER A 11 10.76 -1.83 -8.79
CA SER A 11 9.29 -1.73 -8.77
C SER A 11 8.71 -1.35 -10.11
N TYR A 12 9.37 -0.45 -10.84
CA TYR A 12 9.01 -0.07 -12.20
C TYR A 12 9.12 -1.26 -13.16
N LYS A 13 10.26 -1.97 -13.16
CA LYS A 13 10.49 -3.14 -14.03
C LYS A 13 9.57 -4.31 -13.72
N ALA A 14 9.22 -4.52 -12.45
CA ALA A 14 8.35 -5.61 -12.03
C ALA A 14 6.87 -5.40 -12.38
N THR A 15 6.48 -4.20 -12.80
CA THR A 15 5.08 -3.83 -13.04
C THR A 15 4.82 -3.42 -14.50
N PRO A 16 5.14 -4.25 -15.51
CA PRO A 16 4.78 -3.93 -16.90
C PRO A 16 3.26 -3.83 -17.06
N ILE A 17 2.84 -2.94 -17.95
CA ILE A 17 1.45 -2.75 -18.38
C ILE A 17 1.26 -3.34 -19.77
N ASP A 18 0.08 -3.92 -20.03
CA ASP A 18 -0.29 -4.35 -21.36
C ASP A 18 -0.88 -3.16 -22.13
N LEU A 19 -0.18 -2.72 -23.18
CA LEU A 19 -0.61 -1.60 -24.02
C LEU A 19 -1.67 -2.00 -25.06
N LYS A 20 -1.93 -3.30 -25.23
CA LYS A 20 -2.93 -3.82 -26.17
C LYS A 20 -4.29 -4.05 -25.49
N GLU A 21 -4.35 -3.98 -24.17
CA GLU A 21 -5.58 -4.12 -23.39
C GLU A 21 -6.57 -2.99 -23.72
N THR A 22 -7.78 -3.35 -24.14
CA THR A 22 -8.84 -2.36 -24.39
C THR A 22 -9.36 -1.77 -23.08
N ALA A 23 -9.98 -0.59 -23.13
CA ALA A 23 -10.57 0.04 -21.94
C ALA A 23 -11.61 -0.84 -21.23
N SER A 24 -12.37 -1.65 -21.99
CA SER A 24 -13.37 -2.58 -21.45
C SER A 24 -12.72 -3.76 -20.73
N GLU A 25 -11.67 -4.35 -21.30
CA GLU A 25 -10.91 -5.43 -20.67
C GLU A 25 -10.22 -4.95 -19.40
N LYS A 26 -9.61 -3.76 -19.45
CA LYS A 26 -9.02 -3.09 -18.29
C LYS A 26 -10.03 -2.93 -17.16
N ALA A 27 -11.22 -2.39 -17.45
CA ALA A 27 -12.26 -2.23 -16.44
C ALA A 27 -12.70 -3.57 -15.83
N LYS A 28 -12.86 -4.62 -16.66
CA LYS A 28 -13.18 -5.98 -16.18
C LYS A 28 -12.08 -6.55 -15.30
N ARG A 29 -10.81 -6.38 -15.69
CA ARG A 29 -9.64 -6.82 -14.91
C ARG A 29 -9.59 -6.12 -13.56
N ILE A 30 -9.76 -4.80 -13.53
CA ILE A 30 -9.76 -4.02 -12.28
C ILE A 30 -10.89 -4.50 -11.37
N ALA A 31 -12.13 -4.60 -11.88
CA ALA A 31 -13.27 -5.08 -11.08
C ALA A 31 -13.04 -6.49 -10.54
N TYR A 32 -12.46 -7.39 -11.35
CA TYR A 32 -12.11 -8.74 -10.93
C TYR A 32 -11.06 -8.74 -9.81
N LEU A 33 -10.00 -7.93 -9.94
CA LEU A 33 -8.96 -7.82 -8.92
C LEU A 33 -9.53 -7.24 -7.63
N GLU A 34 -10.33 -6.18 -7.69
CA GLU A 34 -10.95 -5.57 -6.52
C GLU A 34 -11.89 -6.53 -5.77
N ALA A 35 -12.56 -7.42 -6.47
CA ALA A 35 -13.36 -8.50 -5.88
C ALA A 35 -12.51 -9.63 -5.26
N ASN A 36 -11.22 -9.73 -5.60
CA ASN A 36 -10.31 -10.80 -5.17
C ASN A 36 -9.03 -10.22 -4.53
N PRO A 37 -9.05 -9.84 -3.23
CA PRO A 37 -7.96 -9.11 -2.59
C PRO A 37 -6.57 -9.75 -2.72
N GLU A 38 -6.42 -11.08 -2.59
CA GLU A 38 -5.11 -11.73 -2.76
C GLU A 38 -4.58 -11.61 -4.19
N LYS A 39 -5.47 -11.71 -5.19
CA LYS A 39 -5.08 -11.53 -6.59
C LYS A 39 -4.70 -10.08 -6.85
N TRP A 40 -5.40 -9.14 -6.21
CA TRP A 40 -5.04 -7.73 -6.25
C TRP A 40 -3.63 -7.51 -5.65
N PHE A 41 -3.33 -8.06 -4.48
CA PHE A 41 -1.99 -7.96 -3.87
C PHE A 41 -0.90 -8.54 -4.78
N LYS A 42 -1.12 -9.77 -5.28
CA LYS A 42 -0.18 -10.44 -6.18
C LYS A 42 0.07 -9.65 -7.48
N TYR A 43 -0.98 -9.02 -8.01
CA TYR A 43 -0.89 -8.24 -9.25
C TYR A 43 -0.16 -6.91 -9.06
N TYR A 44 -0.50 -6.13 -8.02
CA TYR A 44 0.09 -4.81 -7.85
C TYR A 44 1.41 -4.82 -7.07
N PHE A 45 1.71 -5.85 -6.27
CA PHE A 45 2.87 -5.85 -5.37
C PHE A 45 3.82 -7.03 -5.61
N PRO A 46 4.30 -7.28 -6.84
CA PRO A 46 5.16 -8.44 -7.12
C PRO A 46 6.44 -8.50 -6.28
N ASN A 47 6.98 -7.35 -5.88
CA ASN A 47 8.19 -7.28 -5.04
C ASN A 47 7.92 -7.56 -3.54
N TYR A 48 6.66 -7.52 -3.10
CA TYR A 48 6.26 -7.85 -1.72
C TYR A 48 5.52 -9.18 -1.61
N TYR A 49 4.80 -9.56 -2.67
CA TYR A 49 4.12 -10.83 -2.81
C TYR A 49 5.05 -11.82 -3.51
N THR A 50 6.12 -12.21 -2.81
CA THR A 50 7.13 -13.14 -3.35
C THR A 50 6.75 -14.61 -3.14
N SER A 51 5.79 -14.89 -2.27
CA SER A 51 5.30 -16.23 -1.94
C SER A 51 3.83 -16.19 -1.59
N GLU A 52 3.17 -17.35 -1.69
CA GLU A 52 1.76 -17.46 -1.30
C GLU A 52 1.61 -17.29 0.23
N PRO A 53 0.61 -16.52 0.68
CA PRO A 53 0.41 -16.19 2.08
C PRO A 53 -0.02 -17.42 2.87
N ALA A 54 0.61 -17.61 4.04
CA ALA A 54 0.14 -18.58 5.01
C ALA A 54 -1.33 -18.32 5.45
N PRO A 55 -2.07 -19.34 5.92
CA PRO A 55 -3.49 -19.20 6.27
C PRO A 55 -3.82 -18.09 7.29
N PHE A 56 -2.89 -17.75 8.19
CA PHE A 56 -3.11 -16.69 9.16
C PHE A 56 -3.10 -15.29 8.54
N HIS A 57 -2.31 -15.07 7.48
CA HIS A 57 -2.32 -13.82 6.71
C HIS A 57 -3.68 -13.62 6.03
N LEU A 58 -4.21 -14.68 5.40
CA LEU A 58 -5.53 -14.67 4.75
C LEU A 58 -6.65 -14.33 5.74
N ARG A 59 -6.62 -14.98 6.92
CA ARG A 59 -7.59 -14.69 7.99
C ARG A 59 -7.50 -13.24 8.47
N ALA A 60 -6.29 -12.70 8.61
CA ALA A 60 -6.10 -11.32 9.03
C ALA A 60 -6.61 -10.32 8.00
N THR A 61 -6.29 -10.51 6.73
CA THR A 61 -6.82 -9.68 5.64
C THR A 61 -8.33 -9.75 5.58
N LYS A 62 -8.94 -10.93 5.70
CA LYS A 62 -10.39 -11.07 5.72
C LYS A 62 -11.02 -10.24 6.85
N ARG A 63 -10.47 -10.29 8.07
CA ARG A 63 -10.96 -9.47 9.18
C ARG A 63 -10.87 -7.98 8.87
N ILE A 64 -9.73 -7.50 8.38
CA ILE A 64 -9.54 -6.08 8.08
C ILE A 64 -10.45 -5.59 6.95
N LEU A 65 -10.61 -6.37 5.88
CA LEU A 65 -11.36 -5.93 4.71
C LEU A 65 -12.88 -6.10 4.85
N SER A 66 -13.34 -7.04 5.68
CA SER A 66 -14.77 -7.30 5.90
C SER A 66 -15.39 -6.44 6.99
N ASN A 67 -14.59 -5.81 7.86
CA ASN A 67 -15.09 -5.00 8.98
C ASN A 67 -14.72 -3.52 8.77
N PRO A 68 -15.69 -2.64 8.47
CA PRO A 68 -15.43 -1.21 8.28
C PRO A 68 -14.82 -0.53 9.52
N GLU A 69 -15.24 -0.97 10.71
CA GLU A 69 -14.70 -0.53 12.00
C GLU A 69 -14.11 -1.75 12.71
N TRP A 70 -12.79 -1.75 12.86
CA TRP A 70 -12.06 -2.91 13.36
C TRP A 70 -10.81 -2.47 14.10
N TYR A 71 -10.53 -3.15 15.21
CA TYR A 71 -9.31 -3.00 15.97
C TYR A 71 -8.57 -4.34 15.96
N GLU A 72 -7.34 -4.36 15.44
CA GLU A 72 -6.55 -5.58 15.33
C GLU A 72 -5.16 -5.41 15.94
N VAL A 73 -4.78 -6.38 16.78
CA VAL A 73 -3.41 -6.56 17.25
C VAL A 73 -2.77 -7.73 16.51
N ARG A 74 -1.64 -7.49 15.85
CA ARG A 74 -0.90 -8.50 15.07
C ARG A 74 0.34 -9.01 15.81
N SER A 75 0.13 -9.95 16.71
CA SER A 75 1.18 -10.63 17.48
C SER A 75 1.89 -11.72 16.66
N TRP A 76 2.49 -11.37 15.53
CA TRP A 76 3.30 -12.30 14.73
C TRP A 76 4.78 -12.25 15.13
N SER A 77 5.58 -13.24 14.77
CA SER A 77 7.04 -13.16 14.98
C SER A 77 7.68 -12.13 14.04
N ARG A 78 8.98 -11.85 14.26
CA ARG A 78 9.83 -11.18 13.28
C ARG A 78 9.85 -11.99 11.98
N GLU A 79 10.15 -11.31 10.87
CA GLU A 79 10.28 -11.93 9.52
C GLU A 79 8.97 -12.50 8.92
N LEU A 80 7.83 -12.39 9.59
CA LEU A 80 6.52 -12.80 9.06
C LEU A 80 5.79 -11.69 8.26
N SER A 81 6.56 -10.82 7.58
CA SER A 81 6.05 -9.77 6.67
C SER A 81 4.88 -8.91 7.21
N LYS A 82 4.85 -8.61 8.51
CA LYS A 82 3.74 -7.85 9.11
C LYS A 82 3.52 -6.50 8.44
N SER A 83 4.59 -5.72 8.29
CA SER A 83 4.52 -4.37 7.73
C SER A 83 4.19 -4.40 6.24
N GLY A 84 4.74 -5.37 5.49
CA GLY A 84 4.43 -5.57 4.07
C GLY A 84 2.96 -5.92 3.87
N ARG A 85 2.42 -6.82 4.70
CA ARG A 85 1.01 -7.20 4.67
C ARG A 85 0.08 -6.03 5.00
N THR A 86 0.36 -5.31 6.10
CA THR A 86 -0.40 -4.11 6.48
C THR A 86 -0.36 -3.06 5.37
N MET A 87 0.78 -2.83 4.72
CA MET A 87 0.90 -1.89 3.62
C MET A 87 0.01 -2.24 2.43
N MET A 88 0.02 -3.50 1.99
CA MET A 88 -0.83 -3.96 0.89
C MET A 88 -2.32 -3.77 1.20
N GLU A 89 -2.75 -4.09 2.43
CA GLU A 89 -4.15 -3.95 2.86
C GLU A 89 -4.58 -2.48 2.95
N VAL A 90 -3.72 -1.62 3.51
CA VAL A 90 -3.97 -0.18 3.62
C VAL A 90 -4.08 0.45 2.24
N LEU A 91 -3.17 0.13 1.32
CA LEU A 91 -3.21 0.63 -0.05
C LEU A 91 -4.41 0.10 -0.83
N TYR A 92 -4.82 -1.14 -0.62
CA TYR A 92 -6.07 -1.67 -1.17
C TYR A 92 -7.28 -0.86 -0.70
N LEU A 93 -7.40 -0.61 0.61
CA LEU A 93 -8.50 0.18 1.17
C LEU A 93 -8.49 1.63 0.65
N ALA A 94 -7.31 2.22 0.46
CA ALA A 94 -7.15 3.56 -0.08
C ALA A 94 -7.53 3.66 -1.56
N LEU A 95 -6.94 2.81 -2.40
CA LEU A 95 -7.10 2.85 -3.86
C LEU A 95 -8.50 2.43 -4.33
N THR A 96 -9.15 1.53 -3.61
CA THR A 96 -10.57 1.16 -3.84
C THR A 96 -11.55 2.17 -3.24
N GLY A 97 -11.07 3.25 -2.61
CA GLY A 97 -11.89 4.33 -2.06
C GLY A 97 -12.63 3.99 -0.76
N LYS A 98 -12.36 2.83 -0.16
CA LYS A 98 -12.98 2.38 1.11
C LYS A 98 -12.50 3.18 2.32
N LYS A 99 -11.27 3.70 2.29
CA LYS A 99 -10.70 4.58 3.32
C LYS A 99 -10.01 5.77 2.67
N LYS A 100 -10.31 6.98 3.17
CA LYS A 100 -9.75 8.23 2.63
C LYS A 100 -8.71 8.87 3.54
N ASN A 101 -8.83 8.71 4.85
CA ASN A 101 -7.89 9.28 5.81
C ASN A 101 -7.23 8.14 6.58
N ILE A 102 -5.91 8.03 6.48
CA ILE A 102 -5.13 6.98 7.11
C ILE A 102 -3.99 7.62 7.90
N LEU A 103 -3.85 7.20 9.15
CA LEU A 103 -2.83 7.72 10.05
C LEU A 103 -1.86 6.60 10.41
N MET A 104 -0.58 6.83 10.20
CA MET A 104 0.48 5.96 10.70
C MET A 104 1.01 6.52 12.02
N ILE A 105 0.93 5.70 13.06
CA ILE A 105 1.43 6.06 14.39
C ILE A 105 2.64 5.19 14.71
N SER A 106 3.71 5.81 15.17
CA SER A 106 4.95 5.16 15.61
C SER A 106 5.48 5.86 16.86
N SER A 107 6.37 5.19 17.58
CA SER A 107 7.06 5.74 18.74
C SER A 107 7.93 6.96 18.40
N THR A 108 8.51 7.00 17.20
CA THR A 108 9.29 8.14 16.71
C THR A 108 8.84 8.56 15.31
N TYR A 109 9.02 9.86 15.02
CA TYR A 109 8.75 10.43 13.70
C TYR A 109 9.57 9.75 12.61
N ASP A 110 10.88 9.60 12.82
CA ASP A 110 11.78 8.99 11.83
C ASP A 110 11.41 7.54 11.50
N ASN A 111 10.97 6.77 12.51
CA ASN A 111 10.53 5.40 12.25
C ASN A 111 9.19 5.36 11.50
N ALA A 112 8.28 6.31 11.77
CA ALA A 112 7.07 6.43 10.96
C ALA A 112 7.39 6.83 9.51
N CYS A 113 8.30 7.78 9.29
CA CYS A 113 8.76 8.17 7.96
C CYS A 113 9.31 6.95 7.23
N ARG A 114 10.19 6.18 7.89
CA ARG A 114 10.77 4.95 7.33
C ARG A 114 9.71 3.91 6.95
N LEU A 115 8.66 3.75 7.76
CA LEU A 115 7.55 2.83 7.47
C LEU A 115 6.63 3.34 6.34
N LEU A 116 6.57 4.65 6.13
CA LEU A 116 5.81 5.28 5.06
C LEU A 116 6.51 5.31 3.71
N LEU A 117 7.85 5.31 3.68
CA LEU A 117 8.64 5.30 2.45
C LEU A 117 8.19 4.24 1.42
N PRO A 118 7.95 2.96 1.81
CA PRO A 118 7.38 1.95 0.93
C PRO A 118 6.07 2.36 0.24
N TYR A 119 5.14 2.97 0.99
CA TYR A 119 3.84 3.39 0.47
C TYR A 119 4.02 4.45 -0.60
N LYS A 120 4.80 5.48 -0.26
CA LYS A 120 5.10 6.60 -1.15
C LYS A 120 5.78 6.11 -2.43
N SER A 121 6.82 5.30 -2.31
CA SER A 121 7.56 4.78 -3.46
C SER A 121 6.67 3.96 -4.40
N ILE A 122 5.79 3.11 -3.87
CA ILE A 122 4.87 2.32 -4.69
C ILE A 122 3.87 3.22 -5.42
N LEU A 123 3.32 4.23 -4.75
CA LEU A 123 2.38 5.17 -5.35
C LEU A 123 3.04 6.04 -6.45
N GLU A 124 4.35 6.26 -6.36
CA GLU A 124 5.13 7.04 -7.32
C GLU A 124 5.52 6.24 -8.58
N VAL A 125 5.94 4.97 -8.45
CA VAL A 125 6.60 4.25 -9.56
C VAL A 125 5.87 3.01 -10.08
N ASN A 126 4.79 2.58 -9.42
CA ASN A 126 4.09 1.37 -9.84
C ASN A 126 3.19 1.66 -11.06
N ASN A 127 3.66 1.24 -12.25
CA ASN A 127 2.96 1.53 -13.50
C ASN A 127 1.55 0.93 -13.55
N ARG A 128 1.32 -0.22 -12.92
CA ARG A 128 -0.01 -0.84 -12.86
C ARG A 128 -0.97 0.00 -12.04
N ILE A 129 -0.53 0.50 -10.88
CA ILE A 129 -1.35 1.40 -10.05
C ILE A 129 -1.60 2.71 -10.79
N ILE A 130 -0.58 3.31 -11.41
CA ILE A 130 -0.73 4.56 -12.16
C ILE A 130 -1.67 4.38 -13.34
N ASN A 131 -1.55 3.28 -14.07
CA ASN A 131 -2.44 2.98 -15.20
C ASN A 131 -3.89 2.79 -14.73
N ASP A 132 -4.13 2.01 -13.69
CA ASP A 132 -5.47 1.60 -13.29
C ASP A 132 -6.19 2.64 -12.41
N TYR A 133 -5.44 3.28 -11.50
CA TYR A 133 -5.97 4.22 -10.52
C TYR A 133 -5.55 5.68 -10.79
N GLY A 134 -4.75 5.95 -11.82
CA GLY A 134 -4.24 7.28 -12.15
C GLY A 134 -3.01 7.68 -11.33
N THR A 135 -2.40 8.81 -11.69
CA THR A 135 -1.26 9.37 -10.95
C THR A 135 -1.68 9.76 -9.54
N GLN A 136 -0.92 9.27 -8.54
CA GLN A 136 -1.23 9.47 -7.13
C GLN A 136 -0.58 10.74 -6.57
N GLU A 137 0.66 11.02 -6.97
CA GLU A 137 1.43 12.19 -6.55
C GLU A 137 0.68 13.52 -6.82
N SER A 138 0.55 14.35 -5.78
CA SER A 138 0.00 15.70 -5.87
C SER A 138 1.11 16.75 -5.80
N LEU A 139 0.95 17.83 -6.56
CA LEU A 139 1.87 18.96 -6.52
C LEU A 139 1.63 19.74 -5.21
N GLY A 140 2.63 19.83 -4.35
CA GLY A 140 2.62 20.66 -3.13
C GLY A 140 2.15 19.97 -1.84
N ASN A 141 1.61 18.75 -1.88
CA ASN A 141 1.21 17.99 -0.68
C ASN A 141 1.82 16.57 -0.68
N TRP A 142 3.12 16.46 -0.93
CA TRP A 142 3.82 15.18 -1.12
C TRP A 142 5.13 15.10 -0.31
N GLU A 143 5.04 15.27 1.00
CA GLU A 143 6.19 15.28 1.89
C GLU A 143 6.50 13.89 2.45
N ALA A 144 7.56 13.77 3.26
CA ALA A 144 7.95 12.50 3.87
C ALA A 144 7.02 12.08 5.03
N GLY A 145 6.49 13.07 5.76
CA GLY A 145 5.66 12.85 6.95
C GLY A 145 4.15 12.94 6.72
N GLU A 146 3.73 13.58 5.64
CA GLU A 146 2.34 13.63 5.21
C GLU A 146 2.29 13.73 3.69
N PHE A 147 1.38 13.00 3.08
CA PHE A 147 1.06 13.21 1.67
C PHE A 147 -0.43 13.01 1.40
N VAL A 148 -0.90 13.74 0.40
CA VAL A 148 -2.26 13.68 -0.11
C VAL A 148 -2.20 13.28 -1.56
N THR A 149 -2.88 12.21 -1.91
CA THR A 149 -3.00 11.80 -3.31
C THR A 149 -4.02 12.65 -4.05
N LYS A 150 -3.89 12.75 -5.38
CA LYS A 150 -4.85 13.48 -6.23
C LYS A 150 -6.30 13.01 -6.07
N LYS A 151 -6.53 11.75 -5.67
CA LYS A 151 -7.86 11.18 -5.43
C LYS A 151 -8.37 11.40 -3.99
N GLY A 152 -7.70 12.22 -3.20
CA GLY A 152 -8.16 12.62 -1.87
C GLY A 152 -7.86 11.61 -0.75
N PHE A 153 -7.07 10.58 -1.03
CA PHE A 153 -6.49 9.76 0.02
C PHE A 153 -5.37 10.54 0.71
N ARG A 154 -5.51 10.73 2.03
CA ARG A 154 -4.59 11.43 2.91
C ARG A 154 -3.88 10.45 3.81
N GLN A 155 -2.56 10.49 3.83
CA GLN A 155 -1.71 9.67 4.66
C GLN A 155 -0.79 10.57 5.48
N GLY A 156 -0.95 10.53 6.80
CA GLY A 156 -0.15 11.33 7.72
C GLY A 156 0.60 10.47 8.75
N ILE A 157 1.57 11.09 9.41
CA ILE A 157 2.26 10.57 10.58
C ILE A 157 1.79 11.29 11.81
N ARG A 158 1.60 10.54 12.91
CA ARG A 158 1.61 11.11 14.25
C ARG A 158 2.66 10.39 15.09
N ALA A 159 3.63 11.14 15.60
CA ALA A 159 4.54 10.64 16.62
C ALA A 159 3.81 10.72 17.97
N GLY A 160 3.70 9.57 18.65
CA GLY A 160 3.32 9.59 20.06
C GLY A 160 4.58 9.89 20.86
N GLN A 161 4.67 11.08 21.49
CA GLN A 161 5.65 11.24 22.55
C GLN A 161 5.23 10.31 23.69
N SER A 162 5.99 9.25 23.94
CA SER A 162 5.85 8.51 25.19
C SER A 162 6.15 9.50 26.32
N PRO A 163 5.25 9.68 27.31
CA PRO A 163 5.65 10.32 28.54
C PRO A 163 6.76 9.44 29.14
N VAL A 164 7.90 10.05 29.41
CA VAL A 164 8.92 9.42 30.25
C VAL A 164 8.26 9.29 31.63
N VAL A 165 7.91 8.08 32.03
CA VAL A 165 7.54 7.72 33.40
C VAL A 165 8.63 6.80 33.92
#